data_AF-A0A484ZJP8-F1
#
_entry.id   AF-A0A484ZJP8-F1
#
_cell.length_a   1.000
_cell.length_b   1.000
_cell.length_c   1.000
_cell.angle_alpha   90.00
_cell.angle_beta   90.00
_cell.angle_gamma   90.00
#
_symmetry.space_group_name_H-M   'P 1'
#
loop_
_entity.id
_entity.type
_entity.pdbx_description
1 polymer ?
#
loop_
_entity_poly.entity_id
_entity_poly.type
_entity_poly.pdbx_seq_one_letter_code
_entity_poly.pdbx_strand_id
1 'polypeptide(L)'
;MTAVLGSPSFGFRSPDAVLGMMLLDIAPTLAMYRQTNEAFARAYWHWFTLIRPTPFPETLIESDPELYLRSVMGARSAGMKPFTPEVLAEYQRCLSLPGTAYGICEDYRASAGIDLEHDEEDIRQGNHLTCPLMALWGKNGAIEQCFEPLNEWKKVAAQVEGKAMPSGHYIAEEVPELLIAEALSFFSSINDL
;
A
#
# COMPACT_ATOMS: atom_id res chain seq x y z
N MET A 1 -9.93 -4.47 1.49
CA MET A 1 -8.70 -4.42 2.29
C MET A 1 -7.52 -4.80 1.42
N THR A 2 -7.37 -4.06 0.33
CA THR A 2 -6.11 -3.88 -0.36
C THR A 2 -5.43 -2.76 0.42
N ALA A 3 -4.15 -2.91 0.77
CA ALA A 3 -3.31 -1.73 0.71
C ALA A 3 -3.64 -1.13 -0.65
N VAL A 4 -4.22 0.07 -0.70
CA VAL A 4 -4.41 0.77 -1.97
C VAL A 4 -3.06 0.59 -2.66
N LEU A 5 -3.03 -0.12 -3.78
CA LEU A 5 -1.87 -0.21 -4.65
C LEU A 5 -1.75 1.18 -5.25
N GLY A 6 -1.45 2.14 -4.39
CA GLY A 6 -1.44 3.54 -4.65
C GLY A 6 -0.13 3.79 -5.32
N SER A 7 -0.03 3.41 -6.60
CA SER A 7 0.75 4.25 -7.49
C SER A 7 0.22 5.66 -7.23
N PRO A 8 1.09 6.63 -6.87
CA PRO A 8 0.72 8.00 -6.59
C PRO A 8 0.28 8.74 -7.88
N SER A 9 -0.21 8.00 -8.87
CA SER A 9 -0.71 8.42 -10.18
C SER A 9 -1.65 9.62 -10.11
N PHE A 10 -2.42 9.78 -9.04
CA PHE A 10 -3.23 10.98 -8.84
C PHE A 10 -2.37 12.25 -8.68
N GLY A 11 -1.27 12.18 -7.92
CA GLY A 11 -0.32 13.28 -7.78
C GLY A 11 0.41 13.59 -9.08
N PHE A 12 0.69 12.58 -9.91
CA PHE A 12 1.26 12.79 -11.25
C PHE A 12 0.26 13.42 -12.24
N ARG A 13 -1.01 12.99 -12.20
CA ARG A 13 -2.06 13.45 -13.13
C ARG A 13 -2.65 14.81 -12.78
N SER A 14 -2.66 15.16 -11.49
CA SER A 14 -3.28 16.39 -10.98
C SER A 14 -2.35 17.08 -9.96
N PRO A 15 -1.12 17.46 -10.36
CA PRO A 15 -0.13 17.98 -9.42
C PRO A 15 -0.60 19.23 -8.69
N ASP A 16 -1.35 20.11 -9.37
CA ASP A 16 -1.87 21.35 -8.78
C ASP A 16 -3.03 21.13 -7.79
N ALA A 17 -3.63 19.92 -7.78
CA ALA A 17 -4.74 19.59 -6.88
C ALA A 17 -4.28 18.97 -5.55
N VAL A 18 -3.01 18.54 -5.46
CA VAL A 18 -2.47 17.85 -4.29
C VAL A 18 -1.46 18.76 -3.58
N LEU A 19 -1.88 19.35 -2.46
CA LEU A 19 -1.01 20.24 -1.67
C LEU A 19 0.05 19.48 -0.85
N GLY A 20 -0.23 18.23 -0.50
CA GLY A 20 0.72 17.36 0.18
C GLY A 20 0.19 15.93 0.28
N MET A 21 1.10 14.98 0.43
CA MET A 21 0.81 13.55 0.38
C MET A 21 1.46 12.82 1.56
N MET A 22 0.71 11.95 2.23
CA MET A 22 1.25 11.02 3.21
C MET A 22 0.94 9.59 2.78
N LEU A 23 1.99 8.78 2.62
CA LEU A 23 1.91 7.39 2.19
C LEU A 23 2.27 6.46 3.35
N LEU A 24 1.44 5.43 3.58
CA LEU A 24 1.56 4.53 4.72
C LEU A 24 1.89 3.10 4.26
N ASP A 25 3.02 2.59 4.71
CA ASP A 25 3.56 1.24 4.51
C ASP A 25 3.53 0.74 3.06
N ILE A 26 3.93 1.61 2.14
CA ILE A 26 4.11 1.29 0.72
C ILE A 26 5.45 1.82 0.18
N ALA A 27 5.94 1.16 -0.87
CA ALA A 27 7.00 1.64 -1.75
C ALA A 27 6.42 1.77 -3.18
N PRO A 28 7.09 2.47 -4.12
CA PRO A 28 6.61 2.56 -5.50
C PRO A 28 6.38 1.17 -6.11
N THR A 29 5.20 0.97 -6.72
CA THR A 29 4.75 -0.34 -7.26
C THR A 29 5.77 -0.93 -8.24
N LEU A 30 6.29 -0.12 -9.15
CA LEU A 30 7.35 -0.53 -10.08
C LEU A 30 8.60 -1.06 -9.37
N ALA A 31 9.06 -0.40 -8.30
CA ALA A 31 10.21 -0.85 -7.53
C ALA A 31 9.93 -2.20 -6.85
N MET A 32 8.74 -2.39 -6.30
CA MET A 32 8.34 -3.63 -5.62
C MET A 32 8.33 -4.83 -6.59
N TYR A 33 7.78 -4.67 -7.80
CA TYR A 33 7.82 -5.73 -8.80
C TYR A 33 9.24 -5.96 -9.36
N ARG A 34 9.99 -4.90 -9.68
CA ARG A 34 11.33 -5.02 -10.31
C ARG A 34 12.41 -5.55 -9.36
N GLN A 35 12.24 -5.36 -8.04
CA GLN A 35 13.19 -5.81 -7.02
C GLN A 35 12.69 -7.05 -6.24
N THR A 36 11.68 -7.76 -6.76
CA THR A 36 11.16 -8.98 -6.13
C THR A 36 12.27 -10.00 -5.84
N ASN A 37 12.32 -10.47 -4.59
CA ASN A 37 13.21 -11.54 -4.13
C ASN A 37 12.40 -12.60 -3.35
N GLU A 38 13.07 -13.64 -2.84
CA GLU A 38 12.38 -14.72 -2.09
C GLU A 38 11.64 -14.19 -0.85
N ALA A 39 12.29 -13.30 -0.07
CA ALA A 39 11.68 -12.75 1.14
C ALA A 39 10.41 -11.96 0.81
N PHE A 40 10.47 -11.11 -0.22
CA PHE A 40 9.34 -10.34 -0.72
C PHE A 40 8.23 -11.25 -1.25
N ALA A 41 8.54 -12.24 -2.09
CA ALA A 41 7.55 -13.15 -2.65
C ALA A 41 6.84 -13.99 -1.59
N ARG A 42 7.52 -14.36 -0.49
CA ARG A 42 6.90 -15.02 0.66
C ARG A 42 6.00 -14.07 1.45
N ALA A 43 6.46 -12.85 1.73
CA ALA A 43 5.71 -11.87 2.51
C ALA A 43 4.50 -11.30 1.75
N TYR A 44 4.63 -11.11 0.43
CA TYR A 44 3.62 -10.55 -0.47
C TYR A 44 3.13 -11.58 -1.50
N TRP A 45 2.96 -12.84 -1.08
CA TRP A 45 2.47 -13.93 -1.94
C TRP A 45 1.19 -13.56 -2.72
N HIS A 46 0.32 -12.77 -2.10
CA HIS A 46 -0.95 -12.31 -2.68
C HIS A 46 -0.74 -11.42 -3.92
N TRP A 47 0.37 -10.69 -4.04
CA TRP A 47 0.72 -9.93 -5.26
C TRP A 47 0.94 -10.82 -6.49
N PHE A 48 1.22 -12.11 -6.29
CA PHE A 48 1.44 -13.08 -7.37
C PHE A 48 0.26 -14.03 -7.57
N THR A 49 -0.53 -14.28 -6.52
CA THR A 49 -1.74 -15.09 -6.62
C THR A 49 -2.90 -14.31 -7.22
N LEU A 50 -3.10 -13.04 -6.82
CA LEU A 50 -4.27 -12.26 -7.21
C LEU A 50 -4.21 -11.78 -8.67
N ILE A 51 -3.03 -11.80 -9.28
CA ILE A 51 -2.83 -11.47 -10.70
C ILE A 51 -3.10 -12.64 -11.65
N ARG A 52 -3.38 -13.84 -11.12
CA ARG A 52 -3.68 -15.01 -11.95
C ARG A 52 -4.99 -14.79 -12.72
N PRO A 53 -5.14 -15.40 -13.92
CA PRO A 53 -6.32 -15.20 -14.75
C PRO A 53 -7.64 -15.51 -14.03
N THR A 54 -8.67 -14.72 -14.33
CA THR A 54 -10.03 -14.94 -13.82
C THR A 54 -10.58 -16.30 -14.29
N PRO A 55 -11.39 -17.00 -13.46
CA PRO A 55 -11.85 -16.64 -12.13
C PRO A 55 -11.05 -17.31 -10.99
N PHE A 56 -9.78 -17.68 -11.20
CA PHE A 56 -9.03 -18.47 -10.21
C PHE A 56 -8.90 -17.79 -8.84
N PRO A 57 -8.27 -16.61 -8.71
CA PRO A 57 -8.11 -15.98 -7.40
C PRO A 57 -9.45 -15.52 -6.80
N GLU A 58 -10.42 -15.14 -7.64
CA GLU A 58 -11.77 -14.79 -7.20
C GLU A 58 -12.44 -15.98 -6.51
N THR A 59 -12.38 -17.17 -7.13
CA THR A 59 -12.95 -18.40 -6.57
C THR A 59 -12.33 -18.76 -5.22
N LEU A 60 -11.01 -18.53 -5.05
CA LEU A 60 -10.34 -18.78 -3.77
C LEU A 60 -10.87 -17.86 -2.67
N ILE A 61 -10.98 -16.56 -2.95
CA ILE A 61 -11.52 -15.57 -2.00
C ILE A 61 -12.98 -15.91 -1.65
N GLU A 62 -13.80 -16.20 -2.66
CA GLU A 62 -15.23 -16.46 -2.50
C GLU A 62 -15.53 -17.78 -1.76
N SER A 63 -14.61 -18.76 -1.83
CA SER A 63 -14.78 -20.04 -1.14
C SER A 63 -14.73 -19.93 0.38
N ASP A 64 -13.87 -19.03 0.90
CA ASP A 64 -13.76 -18.74 2.33
C ASP A 64 -13.19 -17.31 2.54
N PRO A 65 -14.06 -16.29 2.52
CA PRO A 65 -13.65 -14.90 2.70
C PRO A 65 -12.97 -14.65 4.05
N GLU A 66 -13.40 -15.34 5.11
CA GLU A 66 -12.81 -15.16 6.44
C GLU A 66 -11.39 -15.71 6.49
N LEU A 67 -11.16 -16.91 5.94
CA LEU A 67 -9.84 -17.49 5.84
C LEU A 67 -8.91 -16.61 5.00
N TYR A 68 -9.39 -16.10 3.87
CA TYR A 68 -8.62 -15.15 3.06
C TYR A 68 -8.24 -13.91 3.88
N LEU A 69 -9.21 -13.27 4.54
CA LEU A 69 -8.99 -12.08 5.36
C LEU A 69 -7.93 -12.34 6.45
N ARG A 70 -8.08 -13.42 7.22
CA ARG A 70 -7.14 -13.79 8.28
C ARG A 70 -5.76 -14.17 7.75
N SER A 71 -5.68 -14.78 6.57
CA SER A 71 -4.39 -15.14 5.95
C SER A 71 -3.59 -13.92 5.51
N VAL A 72 -4.26 -12.90 4.95
CA VAL A 72 -3.61 -11.68 4.47
C VAL A 72 -3.28 -10.74 5.64
N MET A 73 -4.21 -10.59 6.59
CA MET A 73 -4.04 -9.68 7.72
C MET A 73 -3.21 -10.27 8.84
N GLY A 74 -3.48 -11.52 9.22
CA GLY A 74 -2.91 -12.17 10.38
C GLY A 74 -1.46 -12.62 10.21
N ALA A 75 -0.95 -12.70 8.97
CA ALA A 75 0.44 -13.04 8.69
C ALA A 75 1.42 -11.87 8.95
N ARG A 76 0.93 -10.69 9.32
CA ARG A 76 1.75 -9.50 9.62
C ARG A 76 2.25 -9.52 11.07
N SER A 77 3.23 -8.67 11.39
CA SER A 77 3.93 -8.68 12.70
C SER A 77 3.03 -8.51 13.92
N ALA A 78 1.93 -7.74 13.80
CA ALA A 78 0.96 -7.56 14.88
C ALA A 78 -0.10 -8.68 14.97
N GLY A 79 -0.13 -9.59 14.00
CA GLY A 79 -1.20 -10.56 13.84
C GLY A 79 -2.57 -9.89 13.78
N MET A 80 -3.56 -10.52 14.41
CA MET A 80 -4.92 -9.98 14.48
C MET A 80 -5.16 -9.04 15.68
N LYS A 81 -4.15 -8.79 16.52
CA LYS A 81 -4.31 -8.01 17.77
C LYS A 81 -4.87 -6.58 17.57
N PRO A 82 -4.52 -5.84 16.50
CA PRO A 82 -5.03 -4.48 16.31
C PRO A 82 -6.52 -4.41 15.95
N PHE A 83 -7.13 -5.54 15.60
CA PHE A 83 -8.49 -5.56 15.05
C PHE A 83 -9.49 -6.11 16.05
N THR A 84 -10.47 -5.28 16.41
CA THR A 84 -11.59 -5.74 17.23
C THR A 84 -12.50 -6.67 16.43
N PRO A 85 -13.31 -7.52 17.09
CA PRO A 85 -14.27 -8.39 16.41
C PRO A 85 -15.23 -7.62 15.49
N GLU A 86 -15.64 -6.40 15.87
CA GLU A 86 -16.55 -5.56 15.10
C GLU A 86 -15.90 -5.07 13.81
N VAL A 87 -14.62 -4.67 13.87
CA VAL A 87 -13.84 -4.25 12.70
C VAL A 87 -13.64 -5.42 11.74
N LEU A 88 -13.32 -6.60 12.26
CA LEU A 88 -13.16 -7.81 11.44
C LEU A 88 -14.48 -8.24 10.79
N ALA A 89 -15.59 -8.15 11.51
CA ALA A 89 -16.91 -8.44 10.96
C ALA A 89 -17.26 -7.50 9.80
N GLU A 90 -16.89 -6.22 9.89
CA GLU A 90 -17.15 -5.26 8.81
C GLU A 90 -16.27 -5.53 7.57
N TYR A 91 -15.00 -5.89 7.77
CA TYR A 91 -14.13 -6.31 6.66
C TYR A 91 -14.64 -7.58 5.99
N GLN A 92 -15.08 -8.57 6.78
CA GLN A 92 -15.65 -9.81 6.26
C GLN A 92 -16.97 -9.55 5.50
N ARG A 93 -17.83 -8.67 6.02
CA ARG A 93 -19.08 -8.26 5.36
C ARG A 93 -18.79 -7.68 3.98
N CYS A 94 -17.84 -6.74 3.88
CA CYS A 94 -17.45 -6.12 2.61
C CYS A 94 -16.83 -7.12 1.63
N LEU A 95 -15.96 -8.00 2.13
CA LEU A 95 -15.31 -9.04 1.32
C LEU A 95 -16.32 -10.05 0.74
N SER A 96 -17.43 -10.28 1.45
CA SER A 96 -18.51 -11.18 1.03
C SER A 96 -19.51 -10.55 0.07
N LEU A 97 -19.38 -9.26 -0.27
CA LEU A 97 -20.27 -8.62 -1.24
C LEU A 97 -19.97 -9.14 -2.66
N PRO A 98 -21.01 -9.35 -3.51
CA PRO A 98 -20.82 -9.76 -4.89
C PRO A 98 -19.90 -8.80 -5.65
N GLY A 99 -18.92 -9.37 -6.36
CA GLY A 99 -17.96 -8.60 -7.14
C GLY A 99 -16.78 -8.02 -6.35
N THR A 100 -16.77 -8.12 -5.01
CA THR A 100 -15.61 -7.64 -4.23
C THR A 100 -14.34 -8.43 -4.56
N ALA A 101 -14.43 -9.76 -4.64
CA ALA A 101 -13.28 -10.59 -5.00
C ALA A 101 -12.72 -10.23 -6.39
N TYR A 102 -13.62 -10.03 -7.36
CA TYR A 102 -13.26 -9.56 -8.70
C TYR A 102 -12.58 -8.20 -8.66
N GLY A 103 -13.17 -7.22 -7.96
CA GLY A 103 -12.61 -5.87 -7.83
C GLY A 103 -11.21 -5.86 -7.20
N ILE A 104 -11.01 -6.67 -6.15
CA ILE A 104 -9.68 -6.85 -5.53
C ILE A 104 -8.70 -7.45 -6.54
N CYS A 105 -9.09 -8.51 -7.26
CA CYS A 105 -8.18 -9.15 -8.22
C CYS A 105 -7.83 -8.22 -9.40
N GLU A 106 -8.79 -7.44 -9.90
CA GLU A 106 -8.54 -6.47 -10.97
C GLU A 106 -7.60 -5.34 -10.52
N ASP A 107 -7.69 -4.89 -9.26
CA ASP A 107 -6.74 -3.94 -8.66
C ASP A 107 -5.30 -4.49 -8.72
N TYR A 108 -5.09 -5.72 -8.28
CA TYR A 108 -3.77 -6.37 -8.38
C TYR A 108 -3.33 -6.58 -9.84
N ARG A 109 -4.23 -6.99 -10.73
CA ARG A 109 -3.90 -7.18 -12.17
C ARG A 109 -3.49 -5.87 -12.83
N ALA A 110 -4.14 -4.76 -12.49
CA ALA A 110 -3.73 -3.42 -12.94
C ALA A 110 -2.33 -3.08 -12.43
N SER A 111 -2.04 -3.34 -11.15
CA SER A 111 -0.73 -3.08 -10.54
C SER A 111 0.43 -3.88 -11.14
N ALA A 112 0.13 -5.04 -11.73
CA ALA A 112 1.10 -5.90 -12.42
C ALA A 112 1.10 -5.74 -13.94
N GLY A 113 0.35 -4.76 -14.45
CA GLY A 113 0.14 -4.50 -15.87
C GLY A 113 0.19 -3.00 -16.15
N ILE A 114 -0.98 -2.42 -16.40
CA ILE A 114 -1.11 -1.04 -16.89
C ILE A 114 -0.49 0.01 -15.95
N ASP A 115 -0.48 -0.21 -14.63
CA ASP A 115 0.14 0.72 -13.70
C ASP A 115 1.66 0.74 -13.83
N LEU A 116 2.28 -0.40 -14.15
CA LEU A 116 3.72 -0.46 -14.43
C LEU A 116 4.07 0.28 -15.72
N GLU A 117 3.22 0.20 -16.74
CA GLU A 117 3.40 0.94 -17.99
C GLU A 117 3.32 2.46 -17.74
N HIS A 118 2.36 2.90 -16.93
CA HIS A 118 2.24 4.30 -16.53
C HIS A 118 3.45 4.79 -15.70
N ASP A 119 3.84 4.03 -14.66
CA ASP A 119 4.99 4.37 -13.82
C ASP A 119 6.29 4.46 -14.64
N GLU A 120 6.50 3.53 -15.59
CA GLU A 120 7.67 3.55 -16.49
C GLU A 120 7.65 4.72 -17.47
N GLU A 121 6.48 5.12 -17.95
CA GLU A 121 6.32 6.30 -18.80
C GLU A 121 6.67 7.58 -18.03
N ASP A 122 6.13 7.74 -16.81
CA ASP A 122 6.41 8.90 -15.97
C ASP A 122 7.91 9.04 -15.69
N ILE A 123 8.58 7.95 -15.34
CA ILE A 123 10.04 7.95 -15.14
C ILE A 123 10.78 8.32 -16.44
N ARG A 124 10.35 7.80 -17.59
CA ARG A 124 10.98 8.09 -18.89
C ARG A 124 10.85 9.55 -19.29
N GLN A 125 9.70 10.18 -18.97
CA GLN A 125 9.46 11.60 -19.19
C GLN A 125 10.13 12.48 -18.13
N GLY A 126 10.70 11.88 -17.07
CA GLY A 126 11.28 12.62 -15.95
C GLY A 126 10.22 13.29 -15.07
N ASN A 127 8.98 12.79 -15.09
CA ASN A 127 7.92 13.26 -14.20
C ASN A 127 8.24 12.85 -12.77
N HIS A 128 7.98 13.76 -11.83
CA HIS A 128 8.16 13.53 -10.40
C HIS A 128 6.93 14.05 -9.66
N LEU A 129 6.61 13.44 -8.51
CA LEU A 129 5.70 14.06 -7.55
C LEU A 129 6.36 15.33 -7.02
N THR A 130 5.71 16.46 -7.24
CA THR A 130 6.24 17.78 -6.89
C THR A 130 5.74 18.29 -5.55
N CYS A 131 4.60 17.78 -5.07
CA CYS A 131 4.06 18.13 -3.75
C CYS A 131 4.96 17.58 -2.63
N PRO A 132 4.99 18.21 -1.45
CA PRO A 132 5.58 17.62 -0.25
C PRO A 132 5.01 16.22 0.02
N LEU A 133 5.90 15.26 0.27
CA LEU A 133 5.55 13.86 0.51
C LEU A 133 6.17 13.36 1.82
N MET A 134 5.35 12.76 2.67
CA MET A 134 5.77 12.01 3.86
C MET A 134 5.55 10.51 3.62
N ALA A 135 6.61 9.71 3.65
CA ALA A 135 6.53 8.26 3.59
C ALA A 135 6.75 7.65 4.98
N LEU A 136 5.71 7.06 5.57
CA LEU A 136 5.79 6.33 6.84
C LEU A 136 5.64 4.84 6.58
N TRP A 137 6.46 4.00 7.22
CA TRP A 137 6.37 2.54 7.05
C TRP A 137 6.61 1.82 8.38
N GLY A 138 6.14 0.59 8.51
CA GLY A 138 6.31 -0.20 9.73
C GLY A 138 7.73 -0.72 9.88
N LYS A 139 8.39 -0.40 11.00
CA LYS A 139 9.71 -0.92 11.37
C LYS A 139 9.76 -2.46 11.47
N ASN A 140 8.63 -3.08 11.77
CA ASN A 140 8.50 -4.54 11.85
C ASN A 140 7.83 -5.14 10.60
N GLY A 141 7.70 -4.36 9.53
CA GLY A 141 6.99 -4.71 8.31
C GLY A 141 7.89 -5.25 7.20
N ALA A 142 7.25 -5.74 6.13
CA ALA A 142 7.96 -6.29 4.98
C ALA A 142 8.62 -5.20 4.11
N ILE A 143 8.09 -3.96 4.14
CA ILE A 143 8.70 -2.81 3.46
C ILE A 143 10.10 -2.50 4.02
N GLU A 144 10.23 -2.40 5.35
CA GLU A 144 11.54 -2.24 6.04
C GLU A 144 12.50 -3.40 5.71
N GLN A 145 11.99 -4.63 5.64
CA GLN A 145 12.84 -5.82 5.43
C GLN A 145 13.34 -5.97 3.98
N CYS A 146 12.54 -5.52 3.00
CA CYS A 146 12.79 -5.83 1.59
C CYS A 146 13.33 -4.65 0.78
N PHE A 147 13.21 -3.41 1.27
CA PHE A 147 13.52 -2.21 0.51
C PHE A 147 14.24 -1.17 1.36
N GLU A 148 14.76 -0.15 0.68
CA GLU A 148 15.19 1.12 1.28
C GLU A 148 14.11 2.18 0.97
N PRO A 149 13.02 2.27 1.75
CA PRO A 149 11.76 2.86 1.27
C PRO A 149 11.90 4.33 0.88
N LEU A 150 12.60 5.11 1.71
CA LEU A 150 12.87 6.52 1.42
C LEU A 150 13.72 6.71 0.16
N ASN A 151 14.67 5.80 -0.11
CA ASN A 151 15.49 5.88 -1.32
C ASN A 151 14.69 5.54 -2.57
N GLU A 152 13.71 4.63 -2.47
CA GLU A 152 12.80 4.35 -3.58
C GLU A 152 11.89 5.54 -3.88
N TRP A 153 11.32 6.20 -2.86
CA TRP A 153 10.51 7.39 -3.05
C TRP A 153 11.29 8.58 -3.64
N LYS A 154 12.57 8.76 -3.26
CA LYS A 154 13.45 9.80 -3.84
C LYS A 154 13.68 9.66 -5.34
N LYS A 155 13.43 8.48 -5.93
CA LYS A 155 13.55 8.28 -7.39
C LYS A 155 12.38 8.87 -8.17
N VAL A 156 11.24 9.10 -7.51
CA VAL A 156 9.97 9.47 -8.16
C VAL A 156 9.30 10.69 -7.52
N ALA A 157 9.86 11.25 -6.44
CA ALA A 157 9.36 12.43 -5.74
C ALA A 157 10.47 13.46 -5.53
N ALA A 158 10.16 14.72 -5.82
CA ALA A 158 11.10 15.84 -5.69
C ALA A 158 11.30 16.28 -4.23
N GLN A 159 10.23 16.17 -3.41
CA GLN A 159 10.21 16.62 -2.02
C GLN A 159 9.68 15.50 -1.14
N VAL A 160 10.58 14.62 -0.68
CA VAL A 160 10.20 13.50 0.18
C VAL A 160 11.01 13.45 1.47
N GLU A 161 10.28 13.34 2.57
CA GLU A 161 10.77 12.90 3.86
C GLU A 161 10.05 11.62 4.30
N GLY A 162 10.60 10.92 5.28
CA GLY A 162 9.99 9.68 5.72
C GLY A 162 10.77 8.99 6.83
N LYS A 163 10.08 8.11 7.55
CA LYS A 163 10.67 7.32 8.64
C LYS A 163 9.88 6.06 8.95
N ALA A 164 10.58 5.11 9.58
CA ALA A 164 9.96 3.93 10.14
C ALA A 164 9.19 4.26 11.43
N MET A 165 7.96 3.75 11.52
CA MET A 165 7.07 3.82 12.69
C MET A 165 7.24 2.55 13.53
N PRO A 166 7.06 2.61 14.87
CA PRO A 166 7.23 1.44 15.76
C PRO A 166 6.03 0.47 15.66
N SER A 167 5.70 0.03 14.44
CA SER A 167 4.57 -0.83 14.09
C SER A 167 4.95 -1.85 13.01
N GLY A 168 4.01 -2.71 12.66
CA GLY A 168 3.95 -3.42 11.38
C GLY A 168 3.23 -2.60 10.31
N HIS A 169 2.48 -3.31 9.47
CA HIS A 169 1.78 -2.78 8.29
C HIS A 169 0.62 -1.83 8.64
N TYR A 170 -0.09 -2.09 9.74
CA TYR A 170 -1.34 -1.42 10.07
C TYR A 170 -1.06 -0.22 10.97
N ILE A 171 -0.30 0.75 10.47
CA ILE A 171 0.18 1.91 11.26
C ILE A 171 -0.97 2.63 11.97
N ALA A 172 -2.12 2.80 11.28
CA ALA A 172 -3.29 3.46 11.82
C ALA A 172 -3.96 2.67 12.96
N GLU A 173 -3.92 1.35 12.92
CA GLU A 173 -4.47 0.48 13.96
C GLU A 173 -3.46 0.17 15.08
N GLU A 174 -2.16 0.17 14.78
CA GLU A 174 -1.11 -0.22 15.72
C GLU A 174 -0.56 0.95 16.54
N VAL A 175 -0.38 2.12 15.92
CA VAL A 175 0.19 3.32 16.56
C VAL A 175 -0.58 4.60 16.19
N PRO A 176 -1.92 4.62 16.37
CA PRO A 176 -2.76 5.73 15.90
C PRO A 176 -2.34 7.10 16.44
N GLU A 177 -1.97 7.19 17.72
CA GLU A 177 -1.61 8.47 18.34
C GLU A 177 -0.33 9.06 17.74
N LEU A 178 0.65 8.20 17.42
CA LEU A 178 1.88 8.62 16.75
C LEU A 178 1.58 9.02 15.31
N LEU A 179 0.78 8.24 14.58
CA LEU A 179 0.39 8.58 13.21
C LEU A 179 -0.33 9.93 13.14
N ILE A 180 -1.24 10.20 14.06
CA ILE A 180 -1.97 11.47 14.15
C ILE A 180 -1.00 12.62 14.42
N ALA A 181 -0.04 12.45 15.34
CA ALA A 181 0.96 13.48 15.62
C ALA A 181 1.83 13.79 14.39
N GLU A 182 2.29 12.77 13.66
CA GLU A 182 3.04 12.95 12.40
C GLU A 182 2.19 13.65 11.33
N ALA A 183 0.95 13.22 11.15
CA ALA A 183 0.03 13.80 10.18
C ALA A 183 -0.26 15.28 10.48
N LEU A 184 -0.57 15.61 11.73
CA LEU A 184 -0.80 17.01 12.12
C LEU A 184 0.44 17.86 11.92
N SER A 185 1.62 17.38 12.34
CA SER A 185 2.88 18.10 12.15
C SER A 185 3.18 18.36 10.67
N PHE A 186 3.01 17.36 9.82
CA PHE A 186 3.28 17.44 8.39
C PHE A 186 2.28 18.33 7.65
N PHE A 187 0.98 18.13 7.84
CA PHE A 187 -0.03 18.91 7.11
C PHE A 187 -0.15 20.35 7.61
N SER A 188 0.17 20.64 8.88
CA SER A 188 0.25 22.03 9.36
C SER A 188 1.39 22.80 8.70
N SER A 189 2.55 22.18 8.47
CA SER A 189 3.69 22.88 7.84
C SER A 189 3.46 23.23 6.36
N ILE A 190 2.56 22.50 5.69
CA ILE A 190 2.15 22.77 4.30
C ILE A 190 1.18 23.96 4.22
N ASN A 191 0.27 24.09 5.19
CA ASN A 191 -0.77 25.14 5.19
C ASN A 191 -0.25 26.52 5.62
N ASP A 192 0.97 26.59 6.15
CA ASP A 192 1.64 27.85 6.51
C ASP A 192 2.41 28.49 5.32
N LEU A 193 2.27 27.92 4.11
CA LEU A 193 2.77 28.44 2.82
C LEU A 193 1.67 29.13 2.02
#